data_AF-A0A2H9T525-F1
#
_entry.id   AF-A0A2H9T525-F1
#
_cell.length_a   1.000
_cell.length_b   1.000
_cell.length_c   1.000
_cell.angle_alpha   90.00
_cell.angle_beta   90.00
_cell.angle_gamma   90.00
#
_symmetry.space_group_name_H-M   'P 1'
#
loop_
_entity.id
_entity.type
_entity.pdbx_description
1 polymer ?
#
loop_
_entity_poly.entity_id
_entity_poly.type
_entity_poly.pdbx_seq_one_letter_code
_entity_poly.pdbx_strand_id
1 'polypeptide(L)'
;MMSQKAKKQYKILYALVTKKHSLSSLSEETGIPKTTVSRQIRKLQQDFFMKIVCLSGEEGNLKRGYLFITDWGIINQNAFLKRYGEERTALRPQRY
;
A
#
# COMPACT_ATOMS: atom_id res chain seq x y z
N MET A 1 5.83 14.17 14.68
CA MET A 1 4.46 13.86 14.19
C MET A 1 4.48 13.70 12.67
N MET A 2 3.99 12.60 12.10
CA MET A 2 3.83 12.46 10.64
C MET A 2 2.63 13.28 10.13
N SER A 3 2.80 13.97 9.00
CA SER A 3 1.71 14.70 8.34
C SER A 3 0.59 13.77 7.88
N GLN A 4 -0.64 14.28 7.75
CA GLN A 4 -1.77 13.46 7.27
C GLN A 4 -1.54 12.91 5.85
N LYS A 5 -0.80 13.63 4.99
CA LYS A 5 -0.40 13.16 3.66
C LYS A 5 0.48 11.91 3.79
N ALA A 6 1.53 11.99 4.61
CA ALA A 6 2.45 10.89 4.84
C ALA A 6 1.73 9.67 5.41
N LYS A 7 0.79 9.86 6.35
CA LYS A 7 -0.04 8.77 6.90
C LYS A 7 -0.84 8.03 5.82
N LYS A 8 -1.43 8.75 4.86
CA LYS A 8 -2.21 8.13 3.75
C LYS A 8 -1.32 7.36 2.78
N GLN A 9 -0.20 7.95 2.36
CA GLN A 9 0.79 7.29 1.49
C GLN A 9 1.33 6.02 2.16
N TYR A 10 1.67 6.12 3.43
CA TYR A 10 2.13 5.02 4.25
C TYR A 10 1.10 3.89 4.37
N LYS A 11 -0.16 4.21 4.69
CA LYS A 11 -1.23 3.21 4.83
C LYS A 11 -1.44 2.41 3.54
N ILE A 12 -1.36 3.10 2.40
CA ILE A 12 -1.45 2.48 1.07
C ILE A 12 -0.25 1.58 0.80
N LEU A 13 0.97 2.08 1.05
CA LEU A 13 2.20 1.35 0.78
C LEU A 13 2.28 0.08 1.63
N TYR A 14 1.94 0.18 2.93
CA TYR A 14 1.92 -0.98 3.82
C TYR A 14 0.91 -2.05 3.35
N ALA A 15 -0.32 -1.65 3.01
CA ALA A 15 -1.33 -2.59 2.52
C ALA A 15 -0.83 -3.34 1.27
N LEU A 16 -0.29 -2.61 0.29
CA LEU A 16 0.29 -3.17 -0.94
C LEU A 16 1.38 -4.24 -0.71
N VAL A 17 2.14 -4.12 0.37
CA VAL A 17 3.26 -5.03 0.66
C VAL A 17 2.78 -6.27 1.40
N THR A 18 1.73 -6.13 2.21
CA THR A 18 1.23 -7.25 3.03
C THR A 18 0.40 -8.25 2.25
N LYS A 19 -0.37 -7.82 1.24
CA LYS A 19 -1.25 -8.69 0.46
C LYS A 19 -1.37 -8.21 -0.98
N LYS A 20 -1.78 -9.12 -1.87
CA LYS A 20 -2.19 -8.78 -3.23
C LYS A 20 -3.46 -7.93 -3.17
N HIS A 21 -3.40 -6.71 -3.69
CA HIS A 21 -4.54 -5.81 -3.72
C HIS A 21 -4.85 -5.34 -5.14
N SER A 22 -6.13 -5.38 -5.49
CA SER A 22 -6.67 -4.50 -6.52
C SER A 22 -6.86 -3.09 -5.96
N LEU A 23 -7.03 -2.09 -6.84
CA LEU A 23 -7.42 -0.73 -6.43
C LEU A 23 -8.71 -0.72 -5.58
N SER A 24 -9.66 -1.61 -5.89
CA SER A 24 -10.93 -1.73 -5.17
C SER A 24 -10.70 -2.24 -3.75
N SER A 25 -10.02 -3.38 -3.60
CA SER A 25 -9.72 -3.96 -2.28
C SER A 25 -8.84 -3.04 -1.43
N LEU A 26 -7.92 -2.30 -2.07
CA LEU A 26 -7.06 -1.36 -1.38
C LEU A 26 -7.85 -0.17 -0.84
N SER A 27 -8.86 0.30 -1.58
CA SER A 27 -9.77 1.35 -1.14
C SER A 27 -10.59 0.91 0.07
N GLU A 28 -11.12 -0.32 0.04
CA GLU A 28 -11.90 -0.93 1.13
C GLU A 28 -11.05 -1.10 2.39
N GLU A 29 -9.85 -1.69 2.28
CA GLU A 29 -8.99 -1.93 3.45
C GLU A 29 -8.47 -0.62 4.06
N THR A 30 -8.15 0.36 3.22
CA THR A 30 -7.60 1.63 3.71
C THR A 30 -8.69 2.62 4.13
N GLY A 31 -9.95 2.44 3.73
CA GLY A 31 -11.02 3.43 3.87
C GLY A 31 -10.77 4.70 3.04
N ILE A 32 -9.83 4.67 2.09
CA ILE A 32 -9.46 5.80 1.24
C ILE A 32 -10.16 5.62 -0.11
N PRO A 33 -10.83 6.65 -0.68
CA PRO A 33 -11.51 6.52 -1.97
C PRO A 33 -10.56 6.10 -3.10
N LYS A 34 -11.01 5.25 -4.02
CA LYS A 34 -10.21 4.72 -5.14
C LYS A 34 -9.45 5.79 -5.91
N THR A 35 -10.10 6.92 -6.22
CA THR A 35 -9.47 8.06 -6.92
C THR A 35 -8.30 8.64 -6.12
N THR A 36 -8.46 8.74 -4.81
CA THR A 36 -7.39 9.19 -3.90
C THR A 36 -6.28 8.14 -3.82
N VAL A 37 -6.61 6.86 -3.74
CA VAL A 37 -5.62 5.77 -3.76
C VAL A 37 -4.76 5.84 -5.03
N SER A 38 -5.38 5.90 -6.21
CA SER A 38 -4.67 6.04 -7.50
C SER A 38 -3.75 7.26 -7.52
N ARG A 39 -4.23 8.41 -7.00
CA ARG A 39 -3.41 9.63 -6.90
C ARG A 39 -2.23 9.46 -5.95
N GLN A 40 -2.42 8.81 -4.80
CA GLN A 40 -1.33 8.57 -3.85
C GLN A 40 -0.32 7.57 -4.39
N ILE A 41 -0.74 6.55 -5.15
CA ILE A 41 0.16 5.62 -5.85
C ILE A 41 1.05 6.38 -6.83
N ARG A 42 0.47 7.25 -7.66
CA ARG A 42 1.27 8.11 -8.57
C ARG A 42 2.26 8.99 -7.82
N LYS A 43 1.84 9.55 -6.67
CA LYS A 43 2.75 10.32 -5.82
C LYS A 43 3.86 9.45 -5.21
N LEU A 44 3.58 8.22 -4.80
CA LEU A 44 4.61 7.30 -4.31
C LEU A 44 5.65 7.00 -5.41
N GLN A 45 5.19 6.79 -6.64
CA GLN A 45 6.07 6.58 -7.78
C GLN A 45 6.98 7.80 -8.03
N GLN A 46 6.43 9.01 -7.94
CA GLN A 46 7.18 10.27 -8.16
C GLN A 46 8.09 10.64 -6.98
N ASP A 47 7.55 10.66 -5.77
CA ASP A 47 8.24 11.14 -4.56
C ASP A 47 9.41 10.20 -4.17
N PHE A 48 9.31 8.90 -4.48
CA PHE A 48 10.26 7.88 -4.04
C PHE A 48 10.93 7.09 -5.16
N PHE A 49 10.70 7.46 -6.42
CA PHE A 49 11.17 6.71 -7.60
C PHE A 49 10.73 5.23 -7.58
N MET A 50 9.58 4.95 -6.97
CA MET A 50 9.05 3.61 -6.81
C MET A 50 8.37 3.14 -8.12
N LYS A 51 8.51 1.87 -8.48
CA LYS A 51 7.81 1.29 -9.62
C LYS A 51 6.68 0.37 -9.14
N ILE A 52 5.45 0.84 -9.29
CA ILE A 52 4.22 0.09 -9.00
C ILE A 52 3.53 -0.25 -10.32
N VAL A 53 3.27 -1.52 -10.57
CA VAL A 53 2.61 -2.02 -11.79
C VAL A 53 1.27 -2.66 -11.45
N CYS A 54 0.33 -2.59 -12.40
CA CYS A 54 -0.92 -3.35 -12.32
C CYS A 54 -0.78 -4.58 -13.21
N LEU A 55 -0.70 -5.76 -12.60
CA LEU A 55 -0.70 -7.03 -13.33
C LEU A 55 -2.13 -7.54 -13.44
N SER A 56 -2.54 -7.90 -14.65
CA SER A 56 -3.78 -8.64 -14.85
C SER A 56 -3.58 -10.07 -14.35
N GLY A 57 -4.39 -10.47 -13.37
CA GLY A 57 -4.51 -11.84 -12.92
C GLY A 57 -5.90 -12.38 -13.23
N GLU A 58 -5.96 -13.68 -13.46
CA GLU A 58 -7.22 -14.42 -13.48
C GLU A 58 -7.45 -14.99 -12.07
N GLU A 59 -8.54 -14.57 -11.44
CA GLU A 59 -9.02 -15.15 -10.19
C GLU A 59 -10.43 -15.70 -10.46
N GLY A 60 -10.47 -16.96 -10.90
CA GLY A 60 -11.66 -17.56 -11.52
C GLY A 60 -11.94 -16.99 -12.91
N ASN A 61 -13.22 -16.74 -13.23
CA ASN A 61 -13.66 -16.22 -14.54
C ASN A 61 -13.60 -14.69 -14.67
N LEU A 62 -13.06 -13.97 -13.69
CA LEU A 62 -13.01 -12.50 -13.68
C LEU A 62 -11.56 -12.02 -13.85
N LYS A 63 -11.31 -11.21 -14.88
CA LYS A 63 -10.04 -10.49 -15.03
C LYS A 63 -9.94 -9.42 -13.94
N ARG A 64 -9.04 -9.59 -12.98
CA ARG A 64 -8.76 -8.60 -11.92
C ARG A 64 -7.34 -8.06 -12.05
N GLY A 65 -7.20 -6.75 -11.93
CA GLY A 65 -5.90 -6.09 -11.89
C GLY A 65 -5.38 -6.01 -10.45
N TYR A 66 -4.19 -6.54 -10.20
CA TYR A 66 -3.50 -6.50 -8.91
C TYR A 66 -2.29 -5.57 -8.98
N LEU A 67 -2.14 -4.75 -7.95
CA LEU A 67 -1.03 -3.83 -7.81
C LEU A 67 0.16 -4.54 -7.17
N PHE A 68 1.34 -4.39 -7.78
CA PHE A 68 2.60 -4.91 -7.28
C PHE A 68 3.67 -3.84 -7.29
N ILE A 69 4.47 -3.78 -6.22
CA ILE A 69 5.69 -2.98 -6.17
C ILE A 69 6.80 -3.85 -6.79
N THR A 70 7.31 -3.41 -7.93
CA THR A 70 8.41 -4.06 -8.65
C THR A 70 9.76 -3.46 -8.33
N ASP A 71 9.78 -2.20 -7.88
CA ASP A 71 10.98 -1.49 -7.46
C ASP A 71 10.56 -0.53 -6.36
N TRP A 72 11.32 -0.49 -5.26
CA TRP A 72 11.07 0.39 -4.12
C TRP A 72 11.70 1.77 -4.25
N GLY A 73 12.53 1.98 -5.28
CA GLY A 73 13.28 3.21 -5.49
C GLY A 73 14.18 3.49 -4.29
N ILE A 74 14.03 4.67 -3.69
CA ILE A 74 14.88 5.10 -2.56
C ILE A 74 14.45 4.53 -1.20
N ILE A 75 13.32 3.83 -1.13
CA ILE A 75 12.83 3.24 0.13
C ILE A 75 13.46 1.86 0.34
N ASN A 76 14.11 1.65 1.48
CA ASN A 76 14.52 0.30 1.89
C ASN A 76 13.31 -0.47 2.44
N GLN A 77 12.88 -1.51 1.71
CA GLN A 77 11.74 -2.37 2.08
C GLN A 77 11.86 -2.94 3.51
N ASN A 78 13.02 -3.48 3.87
CA ASN A 78 13.21 -4.15 5.16
C ASN A 78 13.16 -3.14 6.31
N ALA A 79 13.81 -1.99 6.15
CA ALA A 79 13.76 -0.92 7.13
C ALA A 79 12.34 -0.36 7.28
N PHE A 80 11.61 -0.23 6.17
CA PHE A 80 10.21 0.16 6.18
C PHE A 80 9.38 -0.87 6.97
N LEU A 81 9.40 -2.14 6.59
CA LEU A 81 8.61 -3.18 7.25
C LEU A 81 8.96 -3.36 8.72
N LYS A 82 10.23 -3.24 9.11
CA LYS A 82 10.65 -3.30 10.51
C LYS A 82 10.02 -2.18 11.33
N ARG A 83 10.25 -0.93 10.91
CA ARG A 83 9.74 0.25 11.62
C ARG A 83 8.23 0.26 11.76
N TYR A 84 7.55 -0.25 10.74
CA TYR A 84 6.12 -0.05 10.56
C TYR A 84 5.27 -1.29 10.81
N GLY A 85 5.85 -2.48 10.75
CA GLY A 85 5.24 -3.70 11.27
C GLY A 85 5.15 -3.69 12.80
N GLU A 86 6.15 -3.12 13.46
CA GLU A 86 6.17 -2.94 14.93
C GLU A 86 5.11 -1.91 15.38
N GLU A 87 5.00 -0.75 14.72
CA GLU A 87 4.00 0.29 15.06
C GLU A 87 2.54 -0.21 14.98
N ARG A 88 2.19 -1.11 14.06
CA ARG A 88 0.83 -1.64 13.96
C ARG A 88 0.54 -2.73 15.01
N THR A 89 1.56 -3.44 15.47
CA THR A 89 1.45 -4.39 16.59
C THR A 89 1.17 -3.65 17.89
N ALA A 90 1.79 -2.48 18.07
CA ALA A 90 1.52 -1.57 19.19
C ALA A 90 0.11 -0.91 19.15
N LEU A 91 -0.56 -0.90 17.98
CA LEU A 91 -1.90 -0.31 17.79
C LEU A 91 -3.04 -1.33 17.82
N ARG A 92 -2.77 -2.62 18.01
CA ARG A 92 -3.79 -3.60 18.40
C ARG A 92 -3.74 -3.76 19.92
N PRO A 93 -4.67 -3.19 20.71
CA PRO A 93 -4.88 -3.72 22.04
C PRO A 93 -5.25 -5.20 21.87
N GLN A 94 -4.55 -6.08 22.58
CA GLN A 94 -4.94 -7.46 22.75
C GLN A 94 -6.39 -7.44 23.25
N ARG A 95 -7.34 -7.78 22.38
CA ARG A 95 -8.67 -8.17 22.82
C ARG A 95 -8.52 -9.56 23.42
N TYR A 96 -8.38 -9.60 24.74
CA TYR A 96 -8.75 -10.75 25.56
C TYR A 96 -10.25 -10.97 25.45
#